data_AF-C6H8D6-F1
#
_entry.id   AF-C6H8D6-F1
#
_cell.length_a   1.000
_cell.length_b   1.000
_cell.length_c   1.000
_cell.angle_alpha   90.00
_cell.angle_beta   90.00
_cell.angle_gamma   90.00
#
_symmetry.space_group_name_H-M   'P 1'
#
loop_
_entity.id
_entity.type
_entity.pdbx_description
1 polymer ?
#
loop_
_entity_poly.entity_id
_entity_poly.type
_entity_poly.pdbx_seq_one_letter_code
_entity_poly.pdbx_strand_id
1 'polypeptide(L)'
;MRWRWYRSLVGKTLDGKLNEPGDMAQHHSQTSLEDFINVSGPEPLAADQRARMKDNFYSIVNHFRAAETSDNVYSRLLLVCYMYEYCLSELSQDTPLRTFYDFMGLDVSTEHDPDFEHEED
;
A
#
# COMPACT_ATOMS: atom_id res chain seq x y z
N MET A 1 15.79 -15.90 2.61
CA MET A 1 14.39 -16.26 2.97
C MET A 1 13.42 -15.73 1.90
N ARG A 2 13.38 -16.33 0.70
CA ARG A 2 12.74 -15.74 -0.51
C ARG A 2 11.57 -16.57 -1.07
N TRP A 3 10.97 -17.46 -0.28
CA TRP A 3 9.93 -18.39 -0.78
C TRP A 3 8.62 -18.41 0.03
N ARG A 4 8.46 -17.53 1.02
CA ARG A 4 7.17 -17.41 1.76
C ARG A 4 6.10 -16.63 0.99
N TRP A 5 6.48 -15.81 0.01
CA TRP A 5 5.58 -14.92 -0.73
C TRP A 5 4.60 -15.64 -1.66
N TYR A 6 4.96 -16.81 -2.20
CA TYR A 6 4.12 -17.48 -3.20
C TYR A 6 2.96 -18.31 -2.60
N ARG A 7 3.12 -18.82 -1.37
CA ARG A 7 2.14 -19.75 -0.77
C ARG A 7 0.98 -19.05 -0.05
N SER A 8 1.06 -17.73 0.17
CA SER A 8 -0.02 -16.97 0.80
C SER A 8 -1.07 -16.48 -0.21
N LEU A 9 -0.72 -16.43 -1.49
CA LEU A 9 -1.61 -15.98 -2.58
C LEU A 9 -2.42 -17.13 -3.19
N VAL A 10 -1.96 -18.38 -3.03
CA VAL A 10 -2.69 -19.59 -3.45
C VAL A 10 -3.39 -20.16 -2.22
N GLY A 11 -4.65 -19.77 -2.05
CA GLY A 11 -5.52 -20.23 -0.98
C GLY A 11 -5.46 -21.74 -0.79
N LYS A 12 -5.33 -22.13 0.48
CA LYS A 12 -5.48 -23.52 0.93
C LYS A 12 -6.93 -23.93 0.70
N THR A 13 -7.19 -24.80 -0.27
CA THR A 13 -8.39 -25.62 -0.28
C THR A 13 -8.30 -26.57 0.92
N LEU A 14 -9.13 -26.34 1.94
CA LEU A 14 -9.33 -27.29 3.02
C LEU A 14 -10.63 -28.05 2.73
N ASP A 15 -10.49 -29.33 2.39
CA ASP A 15 -11.56 -30.32 2.48
C ASP A 15 -12.05 -30.42 3.93
N GLY A 16 -13.36 -30.33 4.15
CA GLY A 16 -13.90 -30.37 5.50
C GLY A 16 -15.41 -30.19 5.63
N LYS A 17 -16.17 -31.19 5.14
CA LYS A 17 -17.39 -31.77 5.75
C LYS A 17 -18.58 -30.83 6.09
N LEU A 18 -19.68 -31.09 5.37
CA LEU A 18 -21.05 -30.55 5.53
C LEU A 18 -21.53 -30.51 6.99
N ASN A 19 -22.07 -29.37 7.43
CA ASN A 19 -23.03 -29.25 8.52
C ASN A 19 -24.08 -28.17 8.17
N GLU A 20 -25.33 -28.45 8.52
CA GLU A 20 -26.60 -27.82 8.13
C GLU A 20 -26.81 -26.34 8.55
N PRO A 21 -27.78 -25.63 7.94
CA PRO A 21 -27.98 -24.19 8.13
C PRO A 21 -28.82 -23.90 9.37
N GLY A 22 -28.17 -23.51 10.46
CA GLY A 22 -28.80 -22.96 11.65
C GLY A 22 -28.44 -21.48 11.80
N ASP A 23 -29.46 -20.62 11.73
CA ASP A 23 -29.50 -19.22 12.17
C ASP A 23 -28.36 -18.30 11.68
N MET A 24 -28.52 -17.80 10.45
CA MET A 24 -27.98 -16.49 10.11
C MET A 24 -28.83 -15.40 10.76
N ALA A 25 -28.69 -15.25 12.08
CA ALA A 25 -29.07 -14.01 12.76
C ALA A 25 -28.28 -12.90 12.06
N GLN A 26 -28.98 -12.11 11.23
CA GLN A 26 -28.41 -10.96 10.56
C GLN A 26 -27.99 -9.96 11.65
N HIS A 27 -26.73 -10.04 12.04
CA HIS A 27 -26.05 -9.00 12.78
C HIS A 27 -25.88 -7.82 11.82
N HIS A 28 -26.96 -7.07 11.65
CA HIS A 28 -26.91 -5.77 11.04
C HIS A 28 -26.05 -4.90 11.96
N SER A 29 -24.80 -4.70 11.58
CA SER A 29 -23.90 -3.75 12.22
C SER A 29 -24.50 -2.35 12.06
N GLN A 30 -25.40 -1.96 12.96
CA GLN A 30 -25.77 -0.57 13.19
C GLN A 30 -24.70 0.07 14.10
N THR A 31 -23.46 0.09 13.62
CA THR A 31 -22.45 1.01 14.13
C THR A 31 -22.72 2.36 13.49
N SER A 32 -22.84 3.43 14.30
CA SER A 32 -22.94 4.77 13.75
C SER A 32 -21.71 5.05 12.87
N LEU A 33 -21.90 5.79 11.77
CA LEU A 33 -20.79 6.22 10.93
C LEU A 33 -19.77 7.02 11.76
N GLU A 34 -20.25 7.78 12.75
CA GLU A 34 -19.39 8.54 13.67
C GLU A 34 -18.57 7.64 14.61
N ASP A 35 -19.07 6.45 14.96
CA ASP A 35 -18.35 5.49 15.82
C ASP A 35 -17.29 4.71 15.04
N PHE A 36 -17.45 4.58 13.72
CA PHE A 36 -16.50 3.92 12.83
C PHE A 36 -15.44 4.88 12.30
N ILE A 37 -15.82 6.13 12.02
CA ILE A 37 -14.91 7.15 11.48
C ILE A 37 -14.27 7.88 12.65
N ASN A 38 -13.03 7.55 12.96
CA ASN A 38 -12.19 8.47 13.71
C ASN A 38 -11.96 9.74 12.87
N VAL A 39 -12.71 10.81 13.17
CA VAL A 39 -12.67 12.09 12.45
C VAL A 39 -11.29 12.76 12.61
N SER A 40 -10.58 12.43 13.69
CA SER A 40 -9.17 12.78 13.85
C SER A 40 -8.32 11.84 12.99
N GLY A 41 -8.19 12.18 11.71
CA GLY A 41 -7.23 11.55 10.82
C GLY A 41 -5.80 11.61 11.38
N PRO A 42 -4.88 10.81 10.84
CA PRO A 42 -3.50 10.84 11.30
C PRO A 42 -2.92 12.24 11.10
N GLU A 43 -2.00 12.65 11.97
CA GLU A 43 -1.41 13.99 11.93
C GLU A 43 -0.91 14.30 10.52
N PRO A 44 -1.20 15.47 9.93
CA PRO A 44 -0.72 15.80 8.60
C PRO A 44 0.81 15.75 8.54
N LEU A 45 1.37 15.27 7.42
CA LEU A 45 2.81 15.38 7.21
C LEU A 45 3.21 16.85 7.08
N ALA A 46 4.36 17.21 7.68
CA ALA A 46 4.97 18.51 7.43
C ALA A 46 5.26 18.68 5.93
N ALA A 47 5.16 19.91 5.42
CA ALA A 47 5.25 20.17 3.98
C ALA A 47 6.60 19.72 3.38
N ASP A 48 7.69 19.90 4.11
CA ASP A 48 9.03 19.45 3.74
C ASP A 48 9.13 17.91 3.74
N GLN A 49 8.57 17.26 4.75
CA GLN A 49 8.52 15.81 4.87
C GLN A 49 7.73 15.19 3.72
N ARG A 50 6.55 15.75 3.42
CA ARG A 50 5.71 15.34 2.29
C ARG A 50 6.43 15.51 0.96
N ALA A 51 7.11 16.64 0.74
CA ALA A 51 7.86 16.88 -0.48
C ALA A 51 8.98 15.85 -0.67
N ARG A 52 9.78 15.59 0.38
CA ARG A 52 10.83 14.54 0.36
C ARG A 52 10.25 13.16 0.07
N MET A 53 9.17 12.78 0.77
CA MET A 53 8.53 11.49 0.57
C MET A 53 8.05 11.30 -0.86
N LYS A 54 7.46 12.35 -1.44
CA LYS A 54 6.99 12.38 -2.81
C LYS A 54 8.13 12.22 -3.81
N ASP A 55 9.24 12.94 -3.62
CA ASP A 55 10.39 12.88 -4.52
C ASP A 55 11.00 11.46 -4.54
N ASN A 56 11.25 10.90 -3.35
CA ASN A 56 11.71 9.51 -3.19
C ASN A 56 10.71 8.51 -3.80
N PHE A 57 9.41 8.71 -3.58
CA PHE A 57 8.36 7.85 -4.16
C PHE A 57 8.45 7.80 -5.69
N TYR A 58 8.57 8.95 -6.35
CA TYR A 58 8.73 9.00 -7.80
C TYR A 58 10.08 8.44 -8.25
N SER A 59 11.15 8.64 -7.50
CA SER A 59 12.47 8.06 -7.76
C SER A 59 12.39 6.53 -7.79
N ILE A 60 11.82 5.92 -6.74
CA ILE A 60 11.57 4.48 -6.63
C ILE A 60 10.73 3.97 -7.80
N VAL A 61 9.57 4.60 -8.05
CA VAL A 61 8.67 4.15 -9.11
C VAL A 61 9.35 4.24 -10.47
N ASN A 62 10.05 5.33 -10.77
CA ASN A 62 10.73 5.48 -12.05
C ASN A 62 11.86 4.46 -12.23
N HIS A 63 12.63 4.17 -11.19
CA HIS A 63 13.69 3.15 -11.22
C HIS A 63 13.12 1.77 -11.55
N PHE A 64 12.13 1.29 -10.78
CA PHE A 64 11.57 -0.04 -11.01
C PHE A 64 10.73 -0.13 -12.29
N ARG A 65 10.13 0.99 -12.74
CA ARG A 65 9.43 1.03 -14.03
C ARG A 65 10.39 0.82 -15.19
N ALA A 66 11.63 1.31 -15.10
CA ALA A 66 12.64 1.07 -16.15
C ALA A 66 13.00 -0.43 -16.27
N ALA A 67 12.84 -1.20 -15.19
CA ALA A 67 13.04 -2.64 -15.16
C ALA A 67 11.79 -3.46 -15.53
N GLU A 68 10.61 -2.85 -15.70
CA GLU A 68 9.41 -3.56 -16.13
C GLU A 68 9.54 -4.01 -17.59
N THR A 69 9.39 -5.31 -17.83
CA THR A 69 9.40 -5.88 -19.19
C THR A 69 8.17 -5.45 -19.96
N SER A 70 8.32 -5.15 -21.26
CA SER A 70 7.24 -4.73 -22.18
C SER A 70 6.07 -5.71 -22.31
N ASP A 71 6.25 -6.95 -21.86
CA ASP A 71 5.25 -8.02 -21.95
C ASP A 71 4.15 -7.88 -20.89
N ASN A 72 4.32 -6.98 -19.93
CA ASN A 72 3.35 -6.78 -18.87
C ASN A 72 2.23 -5.84 -19.34
N VAL A 73 1.07 -6.41 -19.63
CA VAL A 73 -0.15 -5.66 -20.02
C VAL A 73 -0.59 -4.66 -18.94
N TYR A 74 -0.12 -4.85 -17.70
CA TYR A 74 -0.49 -4.05 -16.54
C TYR A 74 0.71 -3.70 -15.66
N SER A 75 1.05 -2.40 -15.61
CA SER A 75 2.06 -1.89 -14.67
C SER A 75 1.42 -1.65 -13.30
N ARG A 76 1.88 -2.44 -12.32
CA ARG A 76 1.44 -2.27 -10.92
C ARG A 76 2.01 -0.99 -10.32
N LEU A 77 3.20 -0.58 -10.76
CA LEU A 77 3.83 0.66 -10.32
C LEU A 77 3.04 1.88 -10.79
N LEU A 78 2.59 1.88 -12.06
CA LEU A 78 1.72 2.96 -12.56
C LEU A 78 0.39 3.02 -11.82
N LEU A 79 -0.21 1.89 -11.43
CA LEU A 79 -1.41 1.91 -10.60
C LEU A 79 -1.18 2.67 -9.30
N VAL A 80 -0.08 2.38 -8.60
CA VAL A 80 0.23 3.04 -7.32
C VAL A 80 0.49 4.54 -7.53
N CYS A 81 1.19 4.92 -8.59
CA CYS A 81 1.34 6.33 -8.98
C CYS A 81 0.00 7.01 -9.21
N TYR A 82 -0.90 6.39 -9.99
CA TYR A 82 -2.21 6.98 -10.24
C TYR A 82 -3.04 7.11 -8.96
N MET A 83 -3.03 6.12 -8.07
CA MET A 83 -3.71 6.24 -6.78
C MET A 83 -3.23 7.47 -5.99
N TYR A 84 -1.92 7.74 -5.99
CA TYR A 84 -1.36 8.94 -5.38
C TYR A 84 -1.78 10.22 -6.12
N GLU A 85 -1.67 10.27 -7.45
CA GLU A 85 -2.01 11.44 -8.27
C GLU A 85 -3.48 11.84 -8.19
N TYR A 86 -4.38 10.87 -8.02
CA TYR A 86 -5.82 11.11 -7.86
C TYR A 86 -6.22 11.55 -6.43
N CYS A 87 -5.30 11.54 -5.46
CA CYS A 87 -5.54 12.14 -4.15
C CYS A 87 -5.48 13.67 -4.25
N LEU A 88 -6.63 14.33 -4.12
CA LEU A 88 -6.79 15.77 -4.37
C LEU A 88 -6.41 16.66 -3.19
N SER A 89 -6.33 16.11 -1.98
CA SER A 89 -5.96 16.87 -0.78
C SER A 89 -4.63 16.41 -0.22
N GLU A 90 -3.90 17.31 0.42
CA GLU A 90 -2.68 17.00 1.15
C GLU A 90 -2.89 15.84 2.14
N LEU A 91 -3.94 15.93 2.97
CA LEU A 91 -4.27 14.88 3.93
C LEU A 91 -4.53 13.52 3.27
N SER A 92 -5.17 13.51 2.09
CA SER A 92 -5.42 12.25 1.37
C SER A 92 -4.16 11.70 0.71
N GLN A 93 -3.24 12.56 0.27
CA GLN A 93 -1.94 12.16 -0.28
C GLN A 93 -0.98 11.56 0.77
N ASP A 94 -1.12 11.96 2.04
CA ASP A 94 -0.28 11.44 3.14
C ASP A 94 -0.50 9.96 3.39
N THR A 95 -1.73 9.49 3.21
CA THR A 95 -2.12 8.09 3.46
C THR A 95 -1.38 7.11 2.54
N PRO A 96 -1.44 7.24 1.19
CA PRO A 96 -0.70 6.37 0.29
C PRO A 96 0.81 6.53 0.45
N LEU A 97 1.34 7.73 0.72
CA LEU A 97 2.77 7.92 0.97
C LEU A 97 3.25 7.15 2.20
N ARG A 98 2.55 7.28 3.34
CA ARG A 98 2.86 6.52 4.56
C ARG A 98 2.76 5.02 4.35
N THR A 99 1.67 4.58 3.74
CA THR A 99 1.45 3.15 3.44
C THR A 99 2.55 2.59 2.55
N PHE A 100 3.00 3.37 1.55
CA PHE A 100 4.09 2.98 0.67
C PHE A 100 5.42 2.87 1.42
N TYR A 101 5.75 3.85 2.27
CA TYR A 101 6.95 3.84 3.10
C TYR A 101 6.96 2.67 4.09
N ASP A 102 5.85 2.46 4.80
CA ASP A 102 5.69 1.35 5.74
C ASP A 102 5.85 0.00 5.03
N PHE A 103 5.28 -0.13 3.82
CA PHE A 103 5.40 -1.34 3.00
C PHE A 103 6.85 -1.58 2.54
N MET A 104 7.56 -0.52 2.18
CA MET A 104 8.97 -0.58 1.76
C MET A 104 9.95 -0.68 2.93
N GLY A 105 9.48 -0.54 4.17
CA GLY A 105 10.33 -0.48 5.35
C GLY A 105 11.23 0.77 5.39
N LEU A 106 10.80 1.85 4.75
CA LEU A 106 11.52 3.12 4.70
C LEU A 106 11.10 4.00 5.87
N ASP A 107 12.08 4.62 6.54
CA ASP A 107 11.78 5.62 7.56
C ASP A 107 11.45 6.96 6.88
N VAL A 108 10.36 7.58 7.31
CA VAL A 108 9.92 8.90 6.84
C VAL A 108 10.91 10.00 7.22
N SER A 109 11.75 9.74 8.22
CA SER A 109 12.84 10.64 8.66
C SER A 109 14.10 10.49 7.82
N THR A 110 14.14 9.55 6.87
CA THR A 110 15.31 9.32 6.02
C THR A 110 15.51 10.52 5.09
N GLU A 111 16.57 11.28 5.34
CA GLU A 111 16.96 12.43 4.49
C GLU A 111 17.69 11.99 3.21
N HIS A 112 18.06 10.71 3.11
CA HIS A 112 18.77 10.16 1.96
C HIS A 112 17.80 9.59 0.93
N ASP A 113 18.01 9.98 -0.32
CA ASP A 113 17.37 9.35 -1.48
C ASP A 113 17.78 7.87 -1.50
N PRO A 114 16.88 6.90 -1.73
CA PRO A 114 17.29 5.51 -1.80
C PRO A 114 18.28 5.28 -2.95
N ASP A 115 19.48 4.83 -2.60
CA ASP A 115 20.55 4.51 -3.54
C ASP A 115 20.25 3.17 -4.23
N PHE A 116 19.97 3.22 -5.53
CA PHE A 116 19.72 2.06 -6.37
C PHE A 116 20.91 1.69 -7.27
N GLU A 117 22.07 2.37 -7.13
CA GLU A 117 23.24 2.17 -8.00
C GLU A 117 24.12 0.96 -7.58
N HIS A 118 23.74 0.26 -6.52
CA HIS A 118 24.42 -0.95 -6.03
C HIS A 118 23.51 -2.19 -6.12
N GLU A 119 23.24 -2.65 -7.35
CA GLU A 119 22.80 -4.03 -7.59
C GLU A 119 24.04 -4.94 -7.55
N GLU A 120 24.32 -5.60 -6.41
CA GLU A 120 25.27 -6.73 -6.39
C GLU A 120 24.61 -7.97 -7.03
N ASP A 121 25.25 -8.48 -8.08
CA ASP A 121 24.89 -9.63 -8.94
C ASP A 121 24.47 -10.94 -8.22
#